data_AF-A0A534PCH6-F1
#
_entry.id   AF-A0A534PCH6-F1
#
_cell.length_a   1.000
_cell.length_b   1.000
_cell.length_c   1.000
_cell.angle_alpha   90.00
_cell.angle_beta   90.00
_cell.angle_gamma   90.00
#
_symmetry.space_group_name_H-M   'P 1'
#
loop_
_entity.id
_entity.type
_entity.pdbx_description
1 polymer ?
#
loop_
_entity_poly.entity_id
_entity_poly.type
_entity_poly.pdbx_seq_one_letter_code
_entity_poly.pdbx_strand_id
1 'polypeptide(L)'
;MKLFELRVAIELAKAGPRAAESFKFLRKAVGLEPAGLAELLDLPEEFVGYWEKGEWPVDPRAHAVLCSLVLAKFEQKPSSLDCLAVLREPRKLARKVRVTLIDALGHAAKTLQFGSAARSAPATA
;
A
#
# COMPACT_ATOMS: atom_id res chain seq x y z
N MET A 1 -6.67 10.30 -17.42
CA MET A 1 -7.69 10.81 -16.47
C MET A 1 -7.48 12.31 -16.29
N LYS A 2 -8.51 13.16 -16.17
CA LYS A 2 -8.32 14.63 -16.07
C LYS A 2 -8.01 15.02 -14.62
N LEU A 3 -7.55 16.28 -14.42
CA LEU A 3 -7.14 16.80 -13.11
C LEU A 3 -8.27 16.79 -12.07
N PHE A 4 -9.51 17.03 -12.51
CA PHE A 4 -10.69 17.03 -11.64
C PHE A 4 -10.94 15.65 -11.03
N GLU A 5 -10.97 14.59 -11.85
CA GLU A 5 -11.22 13.23 -11.35
C GLU A 5 -10.08 12.77 -10.42
N LEU A 6 -8.84 13.22 -10.66
CA LEU A 6 -7.73 12.96 -9.74
C LEU A 6 -7.93 13.67 -8.40
N ARG A 7 -8.42 14.92 -8.41
CA ARG A 7 -8.73 15.64 -7.17
C ARG A 7 -9.86 14.98 -6.39
N VAL A 8 -10.89 14.51 -7.08
CA VAL A 8 -11.97 13.71 -6.47
C VAL A 8 -11.42 12.43 -5.86
N ALA A 9 -10.50 11.72 -6.54
CA ALA A 9 -9.90 10.50 -6.01
C ALA A 9 -9.15 10.75 -4.70
N ILE A 10 -8.45 11.89 -4.58
CA ILE A 10 -7.74 12.27 -3.35
C ILE A 10 -8.72 12.51 -2.21
N GLU A 11 -9.81 13.25 -2.44
CA GLU A 11 -10.80 13.50 -1.40
C GLU A 11 -11.52 12.21 -0.98
N LEU A 12 -11.82 11.32 -1.93
CA LEU A 12 -12.33 9.98 -1.62
C LEU A 12 -11.32 9.16 -0.80
N ALA A 13 -10.04 9.15 -1.18
CA ALA A 13 -9.01 8.41 -0.46
C ALA A 13 -8.83 8.90 0.99
N LYS A 14 -9.00 10.21 1.23
CA LYS A 14 -8.98 10.81 2.57
C LYS A 14 -10.24 10.52 3.38
N ALA A 15 -11.41 10.51 2.74
CA ALA A 15 -12.69 10.27 3.40
C ALA A 15 -12.94 8.78 3.70
N GLY A 16 -12.34 7.87 2.93
CA GLY A 16 -12.44 6.42 3.13
C GLY A 16 -13.81 5.77 2.91
N PRO A 17 -14.68 6.20 1.97
CA PRO A 17 -15.91 5.50 1.68
C PRO A 17 -15.59 4.14 1.02
N ARG A 18 -16.05 3.05 1.63
CA ARG A 18 -15.84 1.68 1.14
C ARG A 18 -16.96 1.16 0.21
N ALA A 19 -17.65 2.07 -0.45
CA ALA A 19 -18.65 1.72 -1.47
C ALA A 19 -17.97 1.17 -2.74
N ALA A 20 -18.68 0.32 -3.47
CA ALA A 20 -18.19 -0.34 -4.68
C ALA A 20 -17.74 0.68 -5.74
N GLU A 21 -18.54 1.72 -5.97
CA GLU A 21 -18.27 2.79 -6.92
C GLU A 21 -17.03 3.59 -6.52
N SER A 22 -16.88 3.88 -5.23
CA SER A 22 -15.70 4.58 -4.70
C SER A 22 -14.43 3.74 -4.90
N PHE A 23 -14.47 2.45 -4.58
CA PHE A 23 -13.34 1.55 -4.78
C PHE A 23 -12.92 1.46 -6.26
N LYS A 24 -13.90 1.26 -7.16
CA LYS A 24 -13.68 1.24 -8.60
C LYS A 24 -13.09 2.55 -9.14
N PHE A 25 -13.59 3.68 -8.64
CA PHE A 25 -13.09 5.00 -9.02
C PHE A 25 -11.62 5.18 -8.62
N LEU A 26 -11.26 4.82 -7.38
CA LEU A 26 -9.88 4.91 -6.89
C LEU A 26 -8.92 4.03 -7.70
N ARG A 27 -9.30 2.80 -8.08
CA ARG A 27 -8.47 1.94 -8.93
C ARG A 27 -8.20 2.57 -10.29
N LYS A 28 -9.25 3.07 -10.94
CA LYS A 28 -9.10 3.78 -12.22
C LYS A 28 -8.24 5.02 -12.10
N ALA A 29 -8.28 5.72 -10.95
CA ALA A 29 -7.47 6.91 -10.72
C ALA A 29 -5.96 6.62 -10.67
N VAL A 30 -5.57 5.47 -10.13
CA VAL A 30 -4.17 5.03 -10.17
C VAL A 30 -3.78 4.38 -11.50
N GLY A 31 -4.76 4.00 -12.34
CA GLY A 31 -4.52 3.45 -13.67
C GLY A 31 -4.23 1.95 -13.65
N LEU A 32 -4.70 1.25 -12.61
CA LEU A 32 -4.57 -0.21 -12.51
C LEU A 32 -5.75 -0.89 -13.19
N GLU A 33 -5.50 -1.96 -13.94
CA GLU A 33 -6.53 -2.91 -14.34
C GLU A 33 -6.95 -3.81 -13.15
N PRO A 34 -8.12 -4.47 -13.18
CA PRO A 34 -8.55 -5.34 -12.08
C PRO A 34 -7.51 -6.43 -11.77
N ALA A 35 -7.01 -7.11 -12.80
CA ALA A 35 -5.91 -8.08 -12.68
C ALA A 35 -4.66 -7.48 -12.03
N GLY A 36 -4.28 -6.25 -12.40
CA GLY A 36 -3.10 -5.59 -11.83
C GLY A 36 -3.28 -5.25 -10.34
N LEU A 37 -4.48 -4.86 -9.91
CA LEU A 37 -4.77 -4.68 -8.49
C LEU A 37 -4.81 -6.03 -7.75
N ALA A 38 -5.34 -7.07 -8.37
CA ALA A 38 -5.41 -8.40 -7.80
C ALA A 38 -4.02 -8.99 -7.54
N GLU A 39 -3.12 -8.87 -8.51
CA GLU A 39 -1.70 -9.24 -8.34
C GLU A 39 -1.03 -8.46 -7.21
N LEU A 40 -1.28 -7.15 -7.09
CA LEU A 40 -0.69 -6.33 -6.03
C LEU A 40 -1.16 -6.71 -4.62
N LEU A 41 -2.33 -7.33 -4.52
CA LEU A 41 -2.96 -7.72 -3.27
C LEU A 41 -2.87 -9.23 -3.00
N ASP A 42 -2.15 -9.97 -3.85
CA ASP A 42 -1.99 -11.44 -3.77
C ASP A 42 -3.33 -12.19 -3.66
N LEU A 43 -4.32 -11.80 -4.49
CA LEU A 43 -5.67 -12.38 -4.50
C LEU A 43 -6.17 -12.69 -5.92
N PRO A 44 -7.17 -13.58 -6.07
CA PRO A 44 -7.78 -13.85 -7.38
C PRO A 44 -8.53 -12.63 -7.93
N GLU A 45 -8.44 -12.38 -9.24
CA GLU A 45 -9.05 -11.21 -9.90
C GLU A 45 -10.56 -11.08 -9.66
N GLU A 46 -11.27 -12.20 -9.56
CA GLU A 46 -12.71 -12.25 -9.28
C GLU A 46 -13.11 -11.49 -8.00
N PHE A 47 -12.24 -11.43 -6.99
CA PHE A 47 -12.51 -10.70 -5.74
C PHE A 47 -12.57 -9.19 -5.98
N VAL A 48 -11.72 -8.65 -6.86
CA VAL A 48 -11.81 -7.26 -7.30
C VAL A 48 -13.14 -7.03 -8.01
N GLY A 49 -13.57 -7.98 -8.84
CA GLY A 49 -14.88 -7.97 -9.49
C GLY A 49 -16.04 -7.94 -8.49
N TYR A 50 -16.02 -8.78 -7.46
CA TYR A 50 -17.06 -8.82 -6.42
C TYR A 50 -17.16 -7.50 -5.66
N TRP A 51 -16.03 -6.89 -5.33
CA TRP A 51 -15.99 -5.58 -4.67
C TRP A 51 -16.49 -4.45 -5.56
N GLU A 52 -16.09 -4.41 -6.83
CA GLU A 52 -16.47 -3.34 -7.76
C GLU A 52 -17.93 -3.39 -8.21
N LYS A 53 -18.56 -4.57 -8.14
CA LYS A 53 -19.99 -4.76 -8.39
C LYS A 53 -20.84 -4.58 -7.14
N GLY A 54 -20.22 -4.50 -5.97
CA GLY A 54 -20.93 -4.46 -4.68
C GLY A 54 -21.58 -5.78 -4.30
N GLU A 55 -21.18 -6.88 -4.94
CA GLU A 55 -21.64 -8.22 -4.57
C GLU A 55 -21.14 -8.56 -3.15
N TRP A 56 -19.89 -8.22 -2.86
CA TRP A 56 -19.27 -8.36 -1.53
C TRP A 56 -18.78 -7.01 -1.00
N PRO A 57 -18.77 -6.81 0.34
CA PRO A 57 -18.17 -5.62 0.93
C PRO A 57 -16.67 -5.57 0.64
N VAL A 58 -16.16 -4.36 0.39
CA VAL A 58 -14.74 -4.12 0.12
C VAL A 58 -13.90 -4.46 1.35
N ASP A 59 -12.86 -5.29 1.17
CA ASP A 59 -11.89 -5.60 2.23
C ASP A 59 -11.20 -4.31 2.71
N PRO A 60 -11.18 -4.03 4.02
CA PRO A 60 -10.58 -2.81 4.56
C PRO A 60 -9.10 -2.63 4.21
N ARG A 61 -8.34 -3.71 4.11
CA ARG A 61 -6.89 -3.69 3.81
C ARG A 61 -6.66 -3.40 2.33
N ALA A 62 -7.43 -4.05 1.45
CA ALA A 62 -7.43 -3.75 0.03
C ALA A 62 -7.77 -2.28 -0.24
N HIS A 63 -8.79 -1.76 0.46
CA HIS A 63 -9.15 -0.34 0.37
C HIS A 63 -8.04 0.59 0.88
N ALA A 64 -7.44 0.28 2.04
CA ALA A 64 -6.34 1.08 2.59
C ALA A 64 -5.14 1.13 1.66
N VAL A 65 -4.76 0.00 1.04
CA VAL A 65 -3.72 -0.05 0.01
C VAL A 65 -4.11 0.88 -1.14
N LEU A 66 -5.31 0.73 -1.70
CA LEU A 66 -5.72 1.55 -2.84
C LEU A 66 -5.73 3.06 -2.55
N CYS A 67 -6.21 3.47 -1.37
CA CYS A 67 -6.14 4.85 -0.92
C CYS A 67 -4.69 5.34 -0.81
N SER A 68 -3.80 4.53 -0.24
CA SER A 68 -2.37 4.88 -0.13
C SER A 68 -1.72 5.09 -1.51
N LEU A 69 -2.08 4.27 -2.51
CA LEU A 69 -1.61 4.41 -3.89
C LEU A 69 -2.08 5.71 -4.54
N VAL A 70 -3.35 6.09 -4.32
CA VAL A 70 -3.91 7.36 -4.83
C VAL A 70 -3.19 8.56 -4.23
N LEU A 71 -2.96 8.56 -2.91
CA LEU A 71 -2.26 9.64 -2.22
C LEU A 71 -0.79 9.74 -2.65
N ALA A 72 -0.11 8.60 -2.74
CA ALA A 72 1.29 8.52 -3.14
C ALA A 72 1.53 9.04 -4.57
N LYS A 73 0.62 8.73 -5.51
CA LYS A 73 0.64 9.24 -6.88
C LYS A 73 0.57 10.77 -6.95
N PHE A 74 -0.07 11.41 -5.97
CA PHE A 74 -0.22 12.87 -5.92
C PHE A 74 0.90 13.56 -5.15
N GLU A 75 1.35 13.00 -4.02
CA GLU A 75 2.42 13.59 -3.22
C GLU A 75 3.80 13.46 -3.86
N GLN A 76 3.92 12.74 -4.99
CA GLN A 76 5.19 12.33 -5.61
C GLN A 76 6.11 11.58 -4.61
N LYS A 77 5.50 10.95 -3.60
CA LYS A 77 6.15 10.14 -2.57
C LYS A 77 5.62 8.71 -2.71
N PRO A 78 6.18 7.90 -3.62
CA PRO A 78 5.66 6.57 -3.94
C PRO A 78 5.90 5.50 -2.85
N SER A 79 5.99 5.89 -1.58
CA SER A 79 6.41 4.99 -0.48
C SER A 79 5.54 3.74 -0.35
N SER A 80 4.25 3.83 -0.66
CA SER A 80 3.33 2.68 -0.57
C SER A 80 3.49 1.71 -1.74
N LEU A 81 3.76 2.20 -2.96
CA LEU A 81 4.11 1.35 -4.11
C LEU A 81 5.46 0.66 -3.88
N ASP A 82 6.44 1.39 -3.35
CA ASP A 82 7.76 0.85 -3.03
C ASP A 82 7.66 -0.30 -2.01
N CYS A 83 6.82 -0.15 -0.98
CA CYS A 83 6.55 -1.21 -0.01
C CYS A 83 5.97 -2.47 -0.67
N LEU A 84 4.97 -2.34 -1.55
CA LEU A 84 4.36 -3.49 -2.24
C LEU A 84 5.36 -4.17 -3.20
N ALA A 85 6.16 -3.40 -3.92
CA ALA A 85 7.20 -3.94 -4.80
C ALA A 85 8.25 -4.74 -4.00
N VAL A 86 8.68 -4.23 -2.84
CA VAL A 86 9.61 -4.93 -1.94
C VAL A 86 9.02 -6.23 -1.40
N LEU A 87 7.70 -6.33 -1.20
CA LEU A 87 7.06 -7.58 -0.78
C LEU A 87 7.13 -8.66 -1.87
N ARG A 88 7.01 -8.29 -3.15
CA ARG A 88 7.12 -9.22 -4.28
C ARG A 88 8.55 -9.72 -4.46
N GLU A 89 9.53 -8.84 -4.29
CA GLU A 89 10.95 -9.19 -4.44
C GLU A 89 11.76 -8.79 -3.20
N PRO A 90 11.62 -9.54 -2.09
CA PRO A 90 12.26 -9.18 -0.83
C PRO A 90 13.76 -9.39 -0.93
N ARG A 91 14.53 -8.31 -0.79
CA ARG A 91 15.98 -8.40 -0.66
C ARG A 91 16.38 -9.03 0.67
N LYS A 92 17.37 -9.93 0.66
CA LYS A 92 17.94 -10.47 1.90
C LYS A 92 18.67 -9.37 2.66
N LEU A 93 18.20 -9.07 3.88
CA LEU A 93 18.91 -8.17 4.79
C LEU A 93 20.09 -8.90 5.45
N ALA A 94 21.21 -8.20 5.56
CA ALA A 94 22.33 -8.68 6.39
C ALA A 94 21.92 -8.73 7.87
N ARG A 95 22.58 -9.59 8.66
CA ARG A 95 22.32 -9.74 10.10
C ARG A 95 22.47 -8.44 10.90
N LYS A 96 23.30 -7.51 10.40
CA LYS A 96 23.49 -6.16 10.95
C LYS A 96 23.12 -5.15 9.87
N VAL A 97 22.21 -4.22 10.20
CA VAL A 97 21.85 -3.10 9.34
C VAL A 97 22.43 -1.84 9.96
N ARG A 98 23.31 -1.16 9.21
CA ARG A 98 23.84 0.15 9.59
C ARG A 98 22.97 1.22 8.95
N VAL A 99 22.44 2.13 9.77
CA VAL A 99 21.64 3.25 9.32
C VAL A 99 22.36 4.53 9.72
N THR A 100 22.52 5.44 8.76
CA THR A 100 23.01 6.80 9.02
C THR A 100 21.79 7.69 9.20
N LEU A 101 21.60 8.25 10.39
CA LEU A 101 20.58 9.24 10.66
C LEU A 101 21.22 10.62 10.49
N ILE A 102 20.54 11.51 9.76
CA ILE A 102 20.90 12.92 9.69
C ILE A 102 19.82 13.64 10.50
N ASP A 103 20.18 14.18 11.65
CA ASP A 103 19.30 15.06 12.41
C ASP A 103 19.79 16.52 12.33
N ALA A 104 19.02 17.44 12.93
CA ALA A 104 19.32 18.86 12.91
C ALA A 104 20.64 19.23 13.64
N LEU A 105 21.27 18.30 14.34
CA LEU A 105 22.52 18.48 15.11
C LEU A 105 23.72 17.71 14.51
N GLY A 106 23.53 16.88 13.48
CA GLY A 106 24.60 16.19 12.74
C GLY A 106 24.29 14.75 12.33
N HIS A 107 25.30 14.03 11.82
CA HIS A 107 25.21 12.63 11.41
C HIS A 107 25.39 11.70 12.62
N ALA A 108 24.34 10.98 13.02
CA ALA A 108 24.42 9.91 14.01
C ALA A 108 24.25 8.53 13.32
N ALA A 109 25.31 7.72 13.26
CA ALA A 109 25.21 6.35 12.77
C ALA A 109 24.74 5.42 13.90
N LYS A 110 23.63 4.71 13.70
CA LYS A 110 23.14 3.66 14.62
C LYS A 110 23.12 2.31 13.88
N THR A 111 23.47 1.25 14.59
CA THR A 111 23.42 -0.12 14.04
C THR A 111 22.33 -0.91 14.74
N LEU A 112 21.44 -1.54 13.96
CA LEU A 112 20.41 -2.45 14.47
C LEU A 112 20.76 -3.89 14.07
N GLN A 113 20.63 -4.83 15.00
CA GLN A 113 20.89 -6.24 14.77
C GLN A 113 19.56 -7.00 14.75
N PHE A 114 19.32 -7.75 13.67
CA PHE A 114 18.15 -8.60 13.52
C PHE A 114 18.50 -10.05 13.93
N GLY A 115 17.54 -10.77 14.53
CA GLY A 115 17.72 -12.18 14.94
C GLY A 115 18.31 -12.41 16.34
N SER A 116 18.15 -11.48 17.28
CA SER A 116 18.30 -11.78 18.72
C SER A 116 16.95 -12.28 19.23
N ALA A 117 16.90 -13.52 19.73
CA ALA A 117 15.70 -14.28 20.11
C ALA A 117 14.47 -13.42 20.51
N ALA A 118 13.60 -13.14 19.54
CA ALA A 118 12.29 -12.57 19.76
C ALA A 118 11.25 -13.67 19.50
N ARG A 119 10.37 -13.86 20.49
CA ARG A 119 9.43 -14.98 20.66
C ARG A 119 8.79 -15.47 19.37
N SER A 120 8.91 -16.77 19.14
CA SER A 120 8.31 -17.57 18.07
C SER A 120 6.85 -17.95 18.37
N ALA A 121 6.03 -17.01 18.86
CA ALA A 121 4.59 -17.24 18.96
C ALA A 121 3.93 -16.58 17.74
N PRO A 122 3.22 -17.34 16.88
CA PRO A 122 2.47 -16.73 15.78
C PRO A 122 1.39 -15.81 16.36
N ALA A 123 1.16 -14.67 15.70
CA ALA A 123 -0.02 -13.87 15.96
C ALA A 123 -1.24 -14.69 15.52
N THR A 124 -2.00 -15.21 16.49
CA THR A 124 -3.31 -15.81 16.24
C THR A 124 -4.31 -14.71 15.88
N ALA A 125 -5.11 -14.99 14.86
CA ALA A 125 -6.18 -14.13 14.34
C ALA A 125 -7.28 -13.86 15.38
#